data_AF-A0A7J0FUS8-F1
#
_entry.id   AF-A0A7J0FUS8-F1
#
_cell.length_a   1.000
_cell.length_b   1.000
_cell.length_c   1.000
_cell.angle_alpha   90.00
_cell.angle_beta   90.00
_cell.angle_gamma   90.00
#
_symmetry.space_group_name_H-M   'P 1'
#
loop_
_entity.id
_entity.type
_entity.pdbx_description
1 polymer ?
#
loop_
_entity_poly.entity_id
_entity_poly.type
_entity_poly.pdbx_seq_one_letter_code
_entity_poly.pdbx_strand_id
1 'polypeptide(L)' 'MTSVDIDRRDPAWNKEVTLRVHSSGHVLHAFVNEKHVGTHWAKDGKFKFYFESKFRMKNGNN' A
#
# COMPACT_ATOMS: atom_id res chain seq x y z
N MET A 1 3.32 3.59 -10.55
CA MET A 1 2.04 4.19 -10.13
C MET A 1 2.07 4.30 -8.61
N THR A 2 1.90 5.49 -8.07
CA THR A 2 1.95 5.77 -6.61
C THR A 2 0.66 6.37 -6.08
N SER A 3 -0.33 6.61 -6.96
CA SER A 3 -1.64 7.14 -6.58
C SER A 3 -2.74 6.52 -7.42
N VAL A 4 -3.96 6.56 -6.86
CA VAL A 4 -5.19 6.14 -7.54
C VAL A 4 -6.33 7.09 -7.17
N ASP A 5 -7.07 7.55 -8.18
CA ASP A 5 -8.25 8.40 -7.99
C ASP A 5 -9.51 7.52 -7.91
N ILE A 6 -10.27 7.66 -6.83
CA ILE A 6 -11.45 6.85 -6.52
C ILE A 6 -12.66 7.76 -6.41
N ASP A 7 -13.68 7.55 -7.23
CA ASP A 7 -14.96 8.27 -7.10
C ASP A 7 -15.99 7.46 -6.30
N ARG A 8 -17.17 8.03 -6.05
CA ARG A 8 -18.24 7.36 -5.28
C ARG A 8 -18.93 6.20 -6.02
N ARG A 9 -18.66 6.02 -7.31
CA ARG A 9 -19.20 4.94 -8.15
C ARG A 9 -18.23 3.77 -8.22
N ASP A 10 -16.95 4.00 -7.91
CA ASP A 10 -15.93 2.98 -7.88
C ASP A 10 -16.26 1.88 -6.83
N PRO A 11 -16.20 0.58 -7.19
CA PRO A 11 -16.46 -0.52 -6.26
C PRO A 11 -15.53 -0.56 -5.04
N ALA A 12 -14.33 0.02 -5.13
CA ALA A 12 -13.38 0.13 -4.04
C ALA A 12 -13.68 1.30 -3.08
N TRP A 13 -14.58 2.22 -3.44
CA TRP A 13 -14.95 3.34 -2.58
C TRP A 13 -15.46 2.87 -1.22
N ASN A 14 -14.87 3.42 -0.15
CA ASN A 14 -15.21 3.11 1.23
C ASN A 14 -15.06 1.62 1.61
N LYS A 15 -14.37 0.82 0.79
CA LYS A 15 -14.00 -0.57 1.07
C LYS A 15 -12.59 -0.65 1.64
N GLU A 16 -12.37 -1.71 2.40
CA GLU A 16 -11.04 -2.15 2.77
C GLU A 16 -10.40 -2.85 1.56
N VAL A 17 -9.23 -2.39 1.17
CA VAL A 17 -8.43 -2.93 0.06
C VAL A 17 -7.04 -3.29 0.55
N THR A 18 -6.33 -4.12 -0.20
CA THR A 18 -4.96 -4.51 0.13
C THR A 18 -3.98 -3.77 -0.77
N LEU A 19 -3.10 -2.96 -0.18
CA LEU A 19 -1.88 -2.47 -0.83
C LEU A 19 -0.91 -3.65 -0.90
N ARG A 20 -0.49 -4.05 -2.11
CA ARG A 20 0.56 -5.05 -2.32
C ARG A 20 1.74 -4.43 -3.06
N VAL A 21 2.92 -4.49 -2.47
CA VAL A 21 4.16 -3.96 -3.05
C VAL A 21 5.18 -5.07 -3.17
N HIS A 22 5.66 -5.32 -4.39
CA HIS A 22 6.82 -6.17 -4.63
C HIS A 22 8.08 -5.30 -4.62
N SER A 23 9.01 -5.60 -3.72
CA SER A 23 10.25 -4.84 -3.54
C SER A 23 11.46 -5.75 -3.58
N SER A 24 12.59 -5.20 -4.05
CA SER A 24 13.93 -5.80 -3.96
C SER A 24 14.87 -5.00 -3.03
N GLY A 25 14.31 -4.10 -2.20
CA GLY A 25 15.06 -3.22 -1.32
C GLY A 25 15.42 -3.83 0.03
N HIS A 26 16.17 -3.09 0.85
CA HIS A 26 16.51 -3.49 2.22
C HIS A 26 15.34 -3.28 3.19
N VAL A 27 14.66 -2.13 3.08
CA VAL A 27 13.55 -1.71 3.93
C VAL A 27 12.50 -1.00 3.08
N LEU A 28 11.23 -1.19 3.41
CA LEU A 28 10.08 -0.50 2.84
C LEU A 28 9.25 0.10 3.98
N HIS A 29 8.99 1.41 3.91
CA HIS A 29 7.96 2.07 4.71
C HIS A 29 6.83 2.48 3.78
N ALA A 30 5.61 2.03 4.06
CA ALA A 30 4.44 2.36 3.27
C ALA A 30 3.59 3.41 3.98
N PHE A 31 3.22 4.44 3.23
CA PHE A 31 2.29 5.48 3.67
C PHE A 31 1.17 5.59 2.64
N VAL A 32 -0.07 5.69 3.12
CA VAL A 32 -1.24 5.93 2.27
C VAL A 32 -2.03 7.08 2.88
N ASN A 33 -2.38 8.08 2.08
CA ASN A 33 -3.03 9.29 2.57
C ASN A 33 -2.31 9.90 3.79
N GLU A 34 -0.98 10.06 3.69
CA GLU A 34 -0.09 10.60 4.72
C GLU A 34 0.00 9.76 6.02
N LYS A 35 -0.65 8.60 6.09
CA LYS A 35 -0.64 7.73 7.26
C LYS A 35 0.24 6.52 7.03
N HIS A 36 1.08 6.20 8.01
CA HIS A 36 1.87 4.96 8.01
C HIS A 36 0.96 3.74 8.06
N VAL A 37 1.12 2.82 7.11
CA VAL A 37 0.33 1.58 7.03
C VAL A 37 1.18 0.33 7.23
N GLY A 38 2.50 0.48 7.38
CA GLY A 38 3.37 -0.62 7.73
C GLY A 38 4.83 -0.43 7.30
N THR A 39 5.68 -1.26 7.88
CA THR A 39 7.10 -1.35 7.56
C THR A 39 7.44 -2.81 7.29
N HIS A 40 8.27 -3.06 6.29
CA HIS A 40 8.86 -4.37 6.06
C HIS A 40 10.36 -4.22 5.80
N TRP A 41 11.14 -5.19 6.25
CA TRP A 41 12.57 -5.25 5.97
C TRP A 41 12.95 -6.64 5.49
N ALA A 42 13.91 -6.68 4.59
CA ALA A 42 14.51 -7.93 4.12
C ALA A 42 15.13 -8.70 5.30
N LYS A 43 14.99 -10.03 5.27
CA LYS A 43 15.57 -10.93 6.27
C LYS A 43 16.51 -11.91 5.59
N ASP A 44 17.57 -12.30 6.30
CA ASP A 44 18.47 -13.38 5.89
C ASP A 44 19.08 -13.21 4.49
N GLY A 45 19.41 -11.96 4.11
CA GLY A 45 19.96 -11.63 2.78
C GLY A 45 18.97 -11.79 1.62
N LYS A 46 17.69 -12.06 1.89
CA LYS A 46 16.64 -12.18 0.88
C LYS A 46 15.96 -10.82 0.68
N PHE A 47 16.45 -10.07 -0.31
CA PHE A 47 15.97 -8.71 -0.59
C PHE A 47 14.66 -8.65 -1.39
N LYS A 48 14.24 -9.77 -2.00
CA LYS A 48 12.96 -9.85 -2.73
C LYS A 48 11.83 -10.25 -1.77
N PHE A 49 10.87 -9.36 -1.57
CA PHE A 49 9.72 -9.63 -0.72
C PHE A 49 8.45 -8.93 -1.23
N TYR A 50 7.30 -9.45 -0.78
CA TYR A 50 6.01 -8.79 -0.89
C TYR A 50 5.63 -8.19 0.45
N PHE A 51 5.26 -6.90 0.43
CA PHE A 51 4.58 -6.25 1.54
C PHE A 51 3.09 -6.16 1.22
N GLU A 52 2.26 -6.52 2.18
CA GLU A 52 0.81 -6.39 2.09
C GLU A 52 0.28 -5.64 3.32
N SER A 53 -0.57 -4.64 3.10
CA SER A 53 -1.27 -3.95 4.17
C SER A 53 -2.66 -3.53 3.75
N LYS A 54 -3.60 -3.61 4.69
CA LYS A 54 -5.00 -3.26 4.47
C LYS A 54 -5.24 -1.81 4.83
N PHE A 55 -5.98 -1.10 3.99
CA PHE A 55 -6.41 0.26 4.27
C PHE A 55 -7.76 0.54 3.62
N ARG A 56 -8.43 1.60 4.08
CA ARG A 56 -9.73 2.02 3.55
C ARG A 56 -9.57 3.14 2.53
N MET A 57 -10.12 2.96 1.33
CA MET A 57 -10.08 3.98 0.28
C MET A 57 -10.91 5.21 0.67
N LYS A 58 -10.40 6.38 0.30
CA LYS A 58 -11.15 7.66 0.36
C LYS A 58 -11.58 8.06 -1.05
N ASN A 59 -12.59 8.93 -1.13
CA ASN A 59 -12.94 9.57 -2.39
C ASN A 59 -11.85 10.58 -2.79
N GLY A 60 -11.48 10.60 -4.08
CA GLY A 60 -10.39 11.38 -4.63
C GLY A 60 -9.08 10.57 -4.72
N ASN A 61 -7.97 11.30 -4.85
CA ASN A 61 -6.64 10.73 -4.97
C ASN A 61 -6.16 10.14 -3.63
N ASN A 62 -5.73 8.88 -3.66
CA ASN A 62 -5.16 8.15 -2.53
C ASN A 62 -3.68 7.82 -2.77
#